data_AF-A0A8J2H7C9-F1
#
_entry.id   AF-A0A8J2H7C9-F1
#
_cell.length_a   1.000
_cell.length_b   1.000
_cell.length_c   1.000
_cell.angle_alpha   90.00
_cell.angle_beta   90.00
_cell.angle_gamma   90.00
#
_symmetry.space_group_name_H-M   'P 1'
#
loop_
_entity.id
_entity.type
_entity.pdbx_description
1 polymer ?
#
loop_
_entity_poly.entity_id
_entity_poly.type
_entity_poly.pdbx_seq_one_letter_code
_entity_poly.pdbx_strand_id
1 'polypeptide(L)'
;MSNYLQIKELIAEGVKVFDWANWISVGIGVWPLTPNNYLFNLVFVYFTVVMILEYTDLFVHIDDFASVVDNLSENLALTIVYSYTFSLRFYEKKLAQVFRETLMDYDSDKALKNMKEVKLFMVYTNNAKFFAKYIIILIALTDFVWLFQPLIFMSTFDAGIDIDNKTRSFILPYHFHICYKLDDFKTYALTYLWQSPFAAINCFGISSFNVFLLILVFHVSGRMAVLTGRIDELKFEKVNFQRKLNEIIIEHIRILNLGSKISDIFAAPLLIFFVLTNLLLCISVYQILLNIMTGLNTNILQYIVLLITVYLMLYVICMNGERLSDEGNKISQSFYNCTEYNFHDIKSKKKIIFSLLRSQKPLTLKAGKFSDFNYETLSNITKSAAGYLSILRKLLI
;
A
#
# COMPACT_ATOMS: atom_id res chain seq x y z
N MET A 1 -4.02 2.13 40.03
CA MET A 1 -3.00 1.17 39.54
C MET A 1 -3.49 0.33 38.36
N SER A 2 -4.69 -0.25 38.42
CA SER A 2 -5.30 -1.04 37.32
C SER A 2 -5.36 -0.32 35.96
N ASN A 3 -5.93 0.90 35.89
CA ASN A 3 -6.04 1.63 34.61
C ASN A 3 -4.69 2.03 33.99
N TYR A 4 -3.66 2.29 34.79
CA TYR A 4 -2.33 2.67 34.26
C TYR A 4 -1.63 1.47 33.62
N LEU A 5 -1.72 0.30 34.26
CA LEU A 5 -1.20 -0.95 33.71
C LEU A 5 -1.89 -1.29 32.40
N GLN A 6 -3.22 -1.16 32.36
CA GLN A 6 -4.03 -1.42 31.17
C GLN A 6 -3.71 -0.46 30.01
N ILE A 7 -3.44 0.82 30.30
CA ILE A 7 -2.99 1.79 29.28
C ILE A 7 -1.67 1.34 28.66
N LYS A 8 -0.68 0.97 29.50
CA LYS A 8 0.62 0.50 29.02
C LYS A 8 0.50 -0.75 28.16
N GLU A 9 -0.35 -1.68 28.56
CA GLU A 9 -0.58 -2.92 27.81
C GLU A 9 -1.17 -2.64 26.42
N LEU A 10 -2.18 -1.77 26.32
CA LEU A 10 -2.76 -1.37 25.04
C LEU A 10 -1.74 -0.67 24.14
N ILE A 11 -0.96 0.27 24.69
CA ILE A 11 0.07 0.98 23.92
C ILE A 11 1.14 0.00 23.42
N ALA A 12 1.63 -0.90 24.29
CA ALA A 12 2.58 -1.95 23.92
C ALA A 12 2.01 -2.87 22.85
N GLU A 13 0.72 -3.21 22.91
CA GLU A 13 0.06 -3.95 21.85
C GLU A 13 0.05 -3.17 20.54
N GLY A 14 -0.18 -1.85 20.58
CA GLY A 14 -0.14 -0.97 19.42
C GLY A 14 1.20 -0.98 18.70
N VAL A 15 2.31 -0.95 19.45
CA VAL A 15 3.68 -0.97 18.92
C VAL A 15 3.98 -2.22 18.09
N LYS A 16 3.33 -3.36 18.38
CA LYS A 16 3.54 -4.63 17.64
C LYS A 16 3.30 -4.53 16.13
N VAL A 17 2.52 -3.54 15.66
CA VAL A 17 2.33 -3.34 14.21
C VAL A 17 3.63 -2.95 13.52
N PHE A 18 4.52 -2.24 14.21
CA PHE A 18 5.84 -1.86 13.71
C PHE A 18 6.79 -3.06 13.68
N ASP A 19 6.60 -4.07 14.52
CA ASP A 19 7.39 -5.31 14.48
C ASP A 19 7.14 -6.10 13.20
N TRP A 20 5.88 -6.15 12.73
CA TRP A 20 5.55 -6.77 11.44
C TRP A 20 6.15 -6.00 10.27
N ALA A 21 6.03 -4.66 10.32
CA ALA A 21 6.63 -3.78 9.33
C ALA A 21 8.16 -3.95 9.28
N ASN A 22 8.80 -4.07 10.44
CA ASN A 22 10.22 -4.34 10.58
C ASN A 22 10.60 -5.71 10.00
N TRP A 23 9.91 -6.79 10.40
CA TRP A 23 10.22 -8.14 9.95
C TRP A 23 10.20 -8.27 8.42
N ILE A 24 9.18 -7.75 7.75
CA ILE A 24 9.04 -7.82 6.28
C ILE A 24 10.12 -6.99 5.59
N SER A 25 10.36 -5.77 6.06
CA SER A 25 11.27 -4.83 5.40
C SER A 25 12.75 -5.16 5.62
N VAL A 26 13.10 -5.79 6.75
CA VAL A 26 14.46 -6.31 6.98
C VAL A 26 14.81 -7.41 5.99
N GLY A 27 13.83 -8.22 5.55
CA GLY A 27 14.03 -9.28 4.57
C GLY A 27 14.62 -8.80 3.23
N ILE A 28 14.41 -7.54 2.87
CA ILE A 28 14.96 -6.90 1.66
C ILE A 28 15.87 -5.69 1.98
N GLY A 29 16.22 -5.50 3.26
CA GLY A 29 17.14 -4.45 3.71
C GLY A 29 16.60 -3.01 3.70
N VAL A 30 15.28 -2.80 3.61
CA VAL A 30 14.65 -1.46 3.46
C VAL A 30 14.09 -0.87 4.76
N TRP A 31 14.27 -1.52 5.92
CA TRP A 31 13.80 -0.98 7.18
C TRP A 31 14.47 0.38 7.48
N PRO A 32 13.71 1.48 7.66
CA PRO A 32 14.28 2.83 7.68
C PRO A 32 15.10 3.15 8.93
N LEU A 33 14.87 2.47 10.07
CA LEU A 33 15.62 2.76 11.30
C LEU A 33 16.98 2.09 11.36
N THR A 34 17.11 0.90 10.75
CA THR A 34 18.36 0.14 10.66
C THR A 34 18.51 -0.43 9.24
N PRO A 35 18.78 0.43 8.24
CA PRO A 35 18.86 0.03 6.84
C PRO A 35 20.08 -0.87 6.60
N ASN A 36 19.91 -1.91 5.77
CA ASN A 36 21.01 -2.79 5.37
C ASN A 36 21.37 -2.53 3.90
N ASN A 37 22.37 -1.66 3.69
CA ASN A 37 22.79 -1.23 2.36
C ASN A 37 23.28 -2.38 1.48
N TYR A 38 24.01 -3.33 2.06
CA TYR A 38 24.57 -4.45 1.30
C TYR A 38 23.45 -5.38 0.81
N LEU A 39 22.56 -5.79 1.72
CA LEU A 39 21.43 -6.65 1.38
C LEU A 39 20.51 -5.98 0.35
N PHE A 40 20.15 -4.70 0.57
CA PHE A 40 19.32 -3.97 -0.37
C PHE A 40 19.96 -3.89 -1.75
N ASN A 41 21.24 -3.51 -1.85
CA ASN A 41 21.91 -3.39 -3.15
C ASN A 41 21.97 -4.74 -3.88
N LEU A 42 22.24 -5.84 -3.18
CA LEU A 42 22.25 -7.19 -3.77
C LEU A 42 20.86 -7.56 -4.31
N VAL A 43 19.83 -7.41 -3.48
CA VAL A 43 18.43 -7.71 -3.84
C VAL A 43 17.96 -6.82 -4.99
N PHE A 44 18.29 -5.54 -4.95
CA PHE A 44 17.85 -4.57 -5.95
C PHE A 44 18.56 -4.78 -7.28
N VAL A 45 19.86 -5.11 -7.29
CA VAL A 45 20.57 -5.49 -8.54
C VAL A 45 19.95 -6.74 -9.15
N TYR A 46 19.66 -7.77 -8.35
CA TYR A 46 18.96 -8.96 -8.82
C TYR A 46 17.59 -8.60 -9.42
N PHE A 47 16.80 -7.79 -8.73
CA PHE A 47 15.50 -7.32 -9.23
C PHE A 47 15.66 -6.53 -10.54
N THR A 48 16.63 -5.62 -10.65
CA THR A 48 16.90 -4.89 -11.89
C THR A 48 17.26 -5.83 -13.04
N VAL A 49 18.07 -6.87 -12.82
CA VAL A 49 18.40 -7.87 -13.85
C VAL A 49 17.13 -8.61 -14.30
N VAL A 50 16.29 -9.03 -13.36
CA VAL A 50 15.02 -9.70 -13.66
C VAL A 50 14.09 -8.79 -14.47
N MET A 51 13.95 -7.52 -14.09
CA MET A 51 13.15 -6.54 -14.84
C MET A 51 13.65 -6.37 -16.28
N ILE A 52 14.97 -6.38 -16.50
CA ILE A 52 15.53 -6.28 -17.86
C ILE A 52 15.14 -7.51 -18.69
N LEU A 53 15.20 -8.71 -18.11
CA LEU A 53 14.85 -9.95 -18.80
C LEU A 53 13.36 -10.02 -19.14
N GLU A 54 12.50 -9.53 -18.25
CA GLU A 54 11.06 -9.45 -18.46
C GLU A 54 10.69 -8.48 -19.59
N TYR A 55 11.24 -7.26 -19.57
CA TYR A 55 11.02 -6.31 -20.65
C TYR A 55 11.63 -6.80 -21.98
N THR A 56 12.76 -7.52 -21.94
CA THR A 56 13.33 -8.14 -23.13
C THR A 56 12.37 -9.17 -23.72
N ASP A 57 11.69 -9.97 -22.89
CA ASP A 57 10.71 -10.94 -23.36
C ASP A 57 9.52 -10.27 -24.05
N LEU A 58 9.02 -9.17 -23.48
CA LEU A 58 7.98 -8.34 -24.10
C LEU A 58 8.40 -7.84 -25.49
N PHE A 59 9.65 -7.39 -25.67
CA PHE A 59 10.13 -6.91 -26.96
C PHE A 59 10.34 -8.03 -27.98
N VAL A 60 10.71 -9.24 -27.54
CA VAL A 60 10.88 -10.40 -28.43
C VAL A 60 9.53 -10.87 -28.97
N HIS A 61 8.47 -10.83 -28.16
CA HIS A 61 7.13 -11.26 -28.54
C HIS A 61 6.24 -10.12 -29.10
N ILE A 62 6.83 -8.99 -29.49
CA ILE A 62 6.07 -7.78 -29.88
C ILE A 62 5.15 -7.99 -31.09
N ASP A 63 5.46 -8.97 -31.94
CA ASP A 63 4.69 -9.29 -33.14
C ASP A 63 3.39 -10.06 -32.84
N ASP A 64 3.28 -10.71 -31.66
CA ASP A 64 2.06 -11.40 -31.23
C ASP A 64 1.33 -10.60 -30.16
N PHE A 65 0.18 -10.03 -30.54
CA PHE A 65 -0.65 -9.25 -29.64
C PHE A 65 -1.08 -10.03 -28.39
N ALA A 66 -1.37 -11.33 -28.50
CA ALA A 66 -1.79 -12.13 -27.35
C ALA A 66 -0.67 -12.24 -26.32
N SER A 67 0.54 -12.59 -26.74
CA SER A 67 1.73 -12.62 -25.90
C SER A 67 2.11 -11.25 -25.34
N VAL A 68 1.96 -10.17 -26.12
CA VAL A 68 2.19 -8.81 -25.63
C VAL A 68 1.27 -8.48 -24.46
N VAL A 69 -0.03 -8.79 -24.57
CA VAL A 69 -0.99 -8.46 -23.50
C VAL A 69 -0.77 -9.35 -22.27
N ASP A 70 -0.29 -10.59 -22.44
CA ASP A 70 0.08 -11.51 -21.35
C ASP A 70 1.28 -10.94 -20.57
N ASN A 71 2.38 -10.69 -21.27
CA ASN A 71 3.61 -10.10 -20.72
C ASN A 71 3.38 -8.72 -20.12
N LEU A 72 2.53 -7.89 -20.72
CA LEU A 72 2.28 -6.53 -20.24
C LEU A 72 1.63 -6.53 -18.84
N SER A 73 0.84 -7.55 -18.50
CA SER A 73 0.23 -7.66 -17.17
C SER A 73 1.27 -7.79 -16.06
N GLU A 74 2.28 -8.64 -16.27
CA GLU A 74 3.44 -8.82 -15.39
C GLU A 74 4.27 -7.55 -15.34
N ASN A 75 4.61 -6.99 -16.50
CA ASN A 75 5.49 -5.82 -16.59
C ASN A 75 4.91 -4.63 -15.83
N LEU A 76 3.60 -4.41 -15.91
CA LEU A 76 2.92 -3.36 -15.16
C LEU A 76 2.94 -3.63 -13.66
N ALA A 77 2.64 -4.87 -13.23
CA ALA A 77 2.67 -5.24 -11.82
C ALA A 77 4.08 -5.09 -11.22
N LEU A 78 5.10 -5.59 -11.91
CA LEU A 78 6.49 -5.56 -11.45
C LEU A 78 7.07 -4.15 -11.48
N THR A 79 6.66 -3.31 -12.43
CA THR A 79 7.01 -1.88 -12.42
C THR A 79 6.46 -1.16 -11.18
N ILE A 80 5.23 -1.48 -10.74
CA ILE A 80 4.68 -0.94 -9.49
C ILE A 80 5.58 -1.34 -8.32
N VAL A 81 5.90 -2.63 -8.19
CA VAL A 81 6.70 -3.18 -7.08
C VAL A 81 8.12 -2.60 -7.07
N TYR A 82 8.73 -2.47 -8.25
CA TYR A 82 10.05 -1.87 -8.42
C TYR A 82 10.03 -0.40 -7.97
N SER A 83 9.01 0.37 -8.39
CA SER A 83 8.86 1.77 -8.00
C SER A 83 8.68 1.94 -6.49
N TYR A 84 7.93 1.04 -5.85
CA TYR A 84 7.70 1.03 -4.40
C TYR A 84 8.99 0.74 -3.65
N THR A 85 9.68 -0.33 -4.03
CA THR A 85 10.94 -0.76 -3.40
C THR A 85 12.02 0.31 -3.55
N PHE A 86 12.15 0.89 -4.74
CA PHE A 86 13.05 2.01 -4.99
C PHE A 86 12.70 3.22 -4.13
N SER A 87 11.41 3.56 -4.02
CA SER A 87 10.95 4.73 -3.23
C SER A 87 11.23 4.58 -1.74
N LEU A 88 11.07 3.38 -1.17
CA LEU A 88 11.41 3.11 0.24
C LEU A 88 12.88 3.40 0.53
N ARG A 89 13.76 3.04 -0.41
CA ARG A 89 15.19 3.35 -0.30
C ARG A 89 15.48 4.83 -0.53
N PHE A 90 14.91 5.41 -1.58
CA PHE A 90 15.16 6.80 -1.95
C PHE A 90 14.75 7.77 -0.83
N TYR A 91 13.64 7.49 -0.15
CA TYR A 91 13.13 8.30 0.95
C TYR A 91 13.52 7.80 2.34
N GLU A 92 14.48 6.87 2.45
CA GLU A 92 14.89 6.22 3.70
C GLU A 92 15.06 7.20 4.87
N LYS A 93 15.84 8.27 4.69
CA LYS A 93 16.11 9.25 5.76
C LYS A 93 14.83 9.97 6.23
N LYS A 94 13.95 10.32 5.29
CA LYS A 94 12.67 10.97 5.61
C LYS A 94 11.72 9.99 6.29
N LEU A 95 11.66 8.75 5.80
CA LEU A 95 10.91 7.67 6.45
C LEU A 95 11.41 7.42 7.86
N ALA A 96 12.73 7.34 8.08
CA ALA A 96 13.32 7.15 9.40
C ALA A 96 12.91 8.26 10.37
N GLN A 97 12.90 9.51 9.91
CA GLN A 97 12.42 10.64 10.71
C GLN A 97 10.94 10.48 11.08
N VAL A 98 10.08 10.18 10.10
CA VAL A 98 8.64 10.00 10.30
C VAL A 98 8.37 8.84 11.26
N PHE A 99 9.03 7.69 11.09
CA PHE A 99 8.90 6.52 11.97
C PHE A 99 9.34 6.82 13.41
N ARG A 100 10.45 7.56 13.60
CA ARG A 100 10.86 8.01 14.94
C ARG A 100 9.83 8.93 15.56
N GLU A 101 9.33 9.92 14.79
CA GLU A 101 8.30 10.85 15.26
C GLU A 101 7.01 10.11 15.65
N THR A 102 6.60 9.05 14.92
CA THR A 102 5.44 8.23 15.25
C THR A 102 5.67 7.33 16.47
N LEU A 103 6.83 6.68 16.57
CA LEU A 103 7.15 5.80 17.71
C LEU A 103 7.23 6.58 19.03
N MET A 104 7.75 7.81 18.99
CA MET A 104 7.76 8.70 20.15
C MET A 104 6.36 9.01 20.71
N ASP A 105 5.29 8.93 19.90
CA ASP A 105 3.93 9.12 20.39
C ASP A 105 3.41 7.91 21.19
N TYR A 106 4.02 6.72 21.04
CA TYR A 106 3.71 5.55 21.86
C TYR A 106 4.48 5.58 23.19
N ASP A 107 5.71 6.10 23.19
CA ASP A 107 6.53 6.17 24.42
C ASP A 107 6.19 7.38 25.31
N SER A 108 5.55 8.41 24.75
CA SER A 108 5.27 9.65 25.45
C SER A 108 3.97 9.59 26.24
N ASP A 109 4.07 9.58 27.57
CA ASP A 109 2.92 9.77 28.49
C ASP A 109 2.16 11.09 28.24
N LYS A 110 2.75 12.04 27.49
CA LYS A 110 2.10 13.30 27.10
C LYS A 110 1.28 13.19 25.83
N ALA A 111 1.53 12.19 24.99
CA ALA A 111 0.85 12.03 23.71
C ALA A 111 -0.61 11.61 23.91
N LEU A 112 -0.88 10.67 24.83
CA LEU A 112 -2.22 10.17 25.18
C LEU A 112 -2.40 10.31 26.69
N LYS A 113 -3.27 11.23 27.12
CA LYS A 113 -3.41 11.65 28.52
C LYS A 113 -4.31 10.70 29.33
N ASN A 114 -5.37 10.19 28.69
CA ASN A 114 -6.46 9.48 29.37
C ASN A 114 -6.82 8.17 28.66
N MET A 115 -7.44 7.23 29.39
CA MET A 115 -7.89 5.94 28.85
C MET A 115 -8.85 6.08 27.65
N LYS A 116 -9.69 7.13 27.64
CA LYS A 116 -10.60 7.43 26.51
C LYS A 116 -9.82 7.71 25.23
N GLU A 117 -8.76 8.52 25.32
CA GLU A 117 -7.90 8.85 24.17
C GLU A 117 -7.13 7.62 23.69
N VAL A 118 -6.59 6.82 24.62
CA VAL A 118 -5.88 5.58 24.30
C VAL A 118 -6.82 4.62 23.57
N LYS A 119 -8.03 4.36 24.09
CA LYS A 119 -9.01 3.49 23.43
C LYS A 119 -9.36 3.98 22.02
N LEU A 120 -9.60 5.29 21.86
CA LEU A 120 -9.89 5.87 20.55
C LEU A 120 -8.73 5.69 19.57
N PHE A 121 -7.51 6.02 19.99
CA PHE A 121 -6.32 5.87 19.17
C PHE A 121 -6.04 4.40 18.80
N MET A 122 -6.31 3.47 19.71
CA MET A 122 -6.15 2.04 19.47
C MET A 122 -7.15 1.49 18.45
N VAL A 123 -8.32 2.11 18.25
CA VAL A 123 -9.21 1.73 17.13
C VAL A 123 -8.50 1.91 15.79
N TYR A 124 -7.80 3.03 15.59
CA TYR A 124 -7.04 3.29 14.37
C TYR A 124 -5.85 2.35 14.22
N THR A 125 -5.11 2.11 15.31
CA THR A 125 -3.98 1.18 15.31
C THR A 125 -4.42 -0.26 15.00
N ASN A 126 -5.56 -0.69 15.54
CA ASN A 126 -6.09 -2.03 15.30
C ASN A 126 -6.64 -2.18 13.87
N ASN A 127 -7.26 -1.14 13.31
CA ASN A 127 -7.63 -1.12 11.90
C ASN A 127 -6.38 -1.23 11.01
N ALA A 128 -5.31 -0.48 11.32
CA ALA A 128 -4.04 -0.58 10.59
C ALA A 128 -3.47 -2.00 10.62
N LYS A 129 -3.45 -2.65 11.79
CA LYS A 129 -3.02 -4.06 11.94
C LYS A 129 -3.87 -5.01 11.10
N PHE A 130 -5.20 -4.85 11.14
CA PHE A 130 -6.12 -5.70 10.40
C PHE A 130 -5.87 -5.58 8.89
N PHE A 131 -5.83 -4.36 8.36
CA PHE A 131 -5.60 -4.14 6.92
C PHE A 131 -4.17 -4.50 6.49
N ALA A 132 -3.16 -4.30 7.34
CA ALA A 132 -1.80 -4.76 7.07
C ALA A 132 -1.74 -6.28 6.90
N LYS A 133 -2.28 -7.05 7.86
CA LYS A 133 -2.38 -8.52 7.77
C LYS A 133 -3.15 -8.96 6.54
N TYR A 134 -4.29 -8.32 6.28
CA TYR A 134 -5.13 -8.61 5.14
C TYR A 134 -4.37 -8.44 3.82
N ILE A 135 -3.68 -7.31 3.62
CA ILE A 135 -2.88 -7.05 2.43
C ILE A 135 -1.72 -8.06 2.30
N ILE A 136 -0.99 -8.34 3.37
CA ILE A 136 0.11 -9.31 3.35
C ILE A 136 -0.39 -10.69 2.90
N ILE A 137 -1.52 -11.14 3.44
CA ILE A 137 -2.13 -12.43 3.08
C ILE A 137 -2.55 -12.44 1.61
N LEU A 138 -3.21 -11.38 1.13
CA LEU A 138 -3.63 -11.27 -0.28
C LEU A 138 -2.44 -11.30 -1.24
N ILE A 139 -1.37 -10.56 -0.94
CA ILE A 139 -0.12 -10.57 -1.71
C ILE A 139 0.47 -11.97 -1.75
N ALA A 140 0.65 -12.58 -0.57
CA ALA A 140 1.24 -13.91 -0.45
C ALA A 140 0.43 -14.98 -1.21
N LEU A 141 -0.92 -14.89 -1.18
CA LEU A 141 -1.79 -15.78 -1.95
C LEU A 141 -1.62 -15.58 -3.46
N THR A 142 -1.47 -14.33 -3.91
CA THR A 142 -1.27 -14.01 -5.33
C THR A 142 0.07 -14.54 -5.81
N ASP A 143 1.15 -14.27 -5.08
CA ASP A 143 2.48 -14.77 -5.40
C ASP A 143 2.55 -16.30 -5.34
N PHE A 144 1.82 -16.93 -4.41
CA PHE A 144 1.69 -18.38 -4.34
C PHE A 144 1.01 -18.94 -5.60
N VAL A 145 -0.10 -18.36 -6.04
CA VAL A 145 -0.80 -18.79 -7.26
C VAL A 145 0.11 -18.63 -8.48
N TRP A 146 0.82 -17.51 -8.58
CA TRP A 146 1.79 -17.26 -9.65
C TRP A 146 2.93 -18.28 -9.68
N LEU A 147 3.54 -18.56 -8.54
CA LEU A 147 4.65 -19.50 -8.44
C LEU A 147 4.21 -20.94 -8.76
N PHE A 148 3.07 -21.39 -8.23
CA PHE A 148 2.68 -22.81 -8.26
C PHE A 148 1.78 -23.20 -9.44
N GLN A 149 1.08 -22.28 -10.11
CA GLN A 149 0.19 -22.66 -11.23
C GLN A 149 0.91 -23.41 -12.37
N PRO A 150 2.12 -23.03 -12.82
CA PRO A 150 2.81 -23.79 -13.88
C PRO A 150 3.06 -25.25 -13.51
N LEU A 151 3.34 -25.53 -12.23
CA LEU A 151 3.57 -26.88 -11.71
C LEU A 151 2.27 -27.69 -11.68
N ILE A 152 1.16 -27.07 -11.26
CA ILE A 152 -0.16 -27.69 -11.28
C ILE A 152 -0.52 -28.06 -12.72
N PHE A 153 -0.36 -27.13 -13.66
CA PHE A 153 -0.64 -27.37 -15.07
C PHE A 153 0.15 -28.55 -15.63
N MET A 154 1.48 -28.56 -15.42
CA MET A 154 2.34 -29.67 -15.84
C MET A 154 1.87 -31.01 -15.27
N SER A 155 1.54 -31.07 -13.99
CA SER A 155 1.06 -32.31 -13.34
C SER A 155 -0.27 -32.80 -13.90
N THR A 156 -1.20 -31.90 -14.23
CA THR A 156 -2.51 -32.25 -14.80
C THR A 156 -2.42 -32.69 -16.26
N PHE A 157 -1.48 -32.11 -17.02
CA PHE A 157 -1.24 -32.48 -18.41
C PHE A 157 -0.56 -33.85 -18.50
N ASP A 158 0.43 -34.11 -17.62
CA ASP A 158 1.11 -35.42 -17.51
C ASP A 158 0.16 -36.53 -17.00
N ALA A 159 -0.84 -36.20 -16.17
CA ALA A 159 -1.83 -37.18 -15.68
C ALA A 159 -2.91 -37.54 -16.73
N GLY A 160 -3.03 -36.76 -17.82
CA GLY A 160 -4.10 -36.90 -18.81
C GLY A 160 -3.69 -37.57 -20.13
N ILE A 161 -2.40 -37.77 -20.42
CA ILE A 161 -1.93 -38.21 -21.74
C ILE A 161 -0.75 -39.17 -21.62
N ASP A 162 -1.02 -40.48 -21.73
CA ASP A 162 -0.03 -41.53 -22.01
C ASP A 162 0.02 -41.85 -23.52
N ILE A 163 -0.17 -40.85 -24.39
CA ILE A 163 -0.28 -41.05 -25.84
C ILE A 163 0.54 -39.98 -26.59
N ASP A 164 1.59 -40.48 -27.25
CA ASP A 164 2.38 -39.90 -28.33
C ASP A 164 3.21 -38.63 -28.07
N ASN A 165 4.54 -38.80 -28.06
CA ASN A 165 5.61 -38.00 -28.69
C ASN A 165 5.45 -36.46 -28.84
N LYS A 166 4.65 -35.80 -28.02
CA LYS A 166 4.65 -34.33 -27.88
C LYS A 166 5.72 -33.95 -26.88
N THR A 167 6.62 -33.08 -27.32
CA THR A 167 7.62 -32.41 -26.50
C THR A 167 6.96 -31.83 -25.25
N ARG A 168 7.45 -32.20 -24.06
CA ARG A 168 6.99 -31.61 -22.79
C ARG A 168 7.16 -30.09 -22.86
N SER A 169 6.06 -29.35 -22.78
CA SER A 169 6.10 -27.89 -22.70
C SER A 169 6.43 -27.48 -21.27
N PHE A 170 7.67 -27.03 -21.03
CA PHE A 170 8.09 -26.47 -19.76
C PHE A 170 7.58 -25.03 -19.63
N ILE A 171 6.65 -24.78 -18.70
CA ILE A 171 6.13 -23.45 -18.40
C ILE A 171 6.77 -22.93 -17.11
N LEU A 172 7.29 -21.70 -17.17
CA LEU A 172 7.90 -21.00 -16.05
C LEU A 172 6.90 -20.09 -15.33
N PRO A 173 7.12 -19.78 -14.05
CA PRO A 173 6.22 -18.92 -13.28
C PRO A 173 6.24 -17.46 -13.70
N TYR A 174 7.31 -16.98 -14.34
CA TYR A 174 7.44 -15.62 -14.82
C TYR A 174 8.00 -15.60 -16.24
N HIS A 175 7.53 -14.66 -17.06
CA HIS A 175 7.97 -14.49 -18.44
C HIS A 175 9.30 -13.72 -18.52
N PHE A 176 10.38 -14.37 -18.07
CA PHE A 176 11.72 -13.83 -18.23
C PHE A 176 12.36 -14.39 -19.50
N HIS A 177 12.99 -13.53 -20.29
CA HIS A 177 13.72 -13.98 -21.47
C HIS A 177 14.87 -14.91 -21.09
N ILE A 178 14.96 -16.07 -21.73
CA ILE A 178 16.02 -17.07 -21.49
C ILE A 178 16.82 -17.27 -22.77
N CYS A 179 18.14 -17.12 -22.68
CA CYS A 179 19.06 -17.26 -23.82
C CYS A 179 19.43 -18.72 -24.15
N TYR A 180 18.72 -19.71 -23.59
CA TYR A 180 18.95 -21.14 -23.77
C TYR A 180 17.63 -21.90 -23.86
N LYS A 181 17.66 -23.08 -24.51
CA LYS A 181 16.46 -23.91 -24.69
C LYS A 181 16.17 -24.74 -23.44
N LEU A 182 14.88 -24.89 -23.13
CA LEU A 182 14.37 -25.74 -22.07
C LEU A 182 13.97 -27.10 -22.65
N ASP A 183 14.96 -27.96 -22.89
CA ASP A 183 14.72 -29.29 -23.48
C ASP A 183 14.67 -30.41 -22.42
N ASP A 184 15.31 -30.18 -21.26
CA ASP A 184 15.47 -31.17 -20.18
C ASP A 184 14.90 -30.69 -18.85
N PHE A 185 14.35 -31.62 -18.06
CA PHE A 185 13.83 -31.34 -16.71
C PHE A 185 14.90 -30.77 -15.77
N LYS A 186 16.18 -31.16 -15.93
CA LYS A 186 17.28 -30.62 -15.12
C LYS A 186 17.45 -29.12 -15.32
N THR A 187 17.46 -28.69 -16.58
CA THR A 187 17.59 -27.27 -16.96
C THR A 187 16.36 -26.48 -16.49
N TYR A 188 15.16 -27.06 -16.65
CA TYR A 188 13.92 -26.49 -16.11
C TYR A 188 13.98 -26.28 -14.59
N ALA A 189 14.34 -27.32 -13.83
CA ALA A 189 14.42 -27.24 -12.37
C ALA A 189 15.45 -26.21 -11.89
N LEU A 190 16.61 -26.13 -12.54
CA LEU A 190 17.62 -25.11 -12.23
C LEU A 190 17.12 -23.69 -12.53
N THR A 191 16.44 -23.50 -13.66
CA THR A 191 15.85 -22.21 -14.05
C THR A 191 14.78 -21.77 -13.05
N TYR A 192 13.89 -22.70 -12.68
CA TYR A 192 12.83 -22.45 -11.71
C TYR A 192 13.40 -22.08 -10.33
N LEU A 193 14.44 -22.81 -9.86
CA LEU A 193 15.13 -22.48 -8.62
C LEU A 193 15.78 -21.11 -8.66
N TRP A 194 16.37 -20.72 -9.79
CA TRP A 194 16.95 -19.40 -9.98
C TRP A 194 15.87 -18.29 -9.95
N GLN A 195 14.68 -18.52 -10.50
CA GLN A 195 13.58 -17.55 -10.47
C GLN A 195 12.91 -17.44 -9.09
N SER A 196 12.85 -18.54 -8.31
CA SER A 196 12.09 -18.59 -7.05
C SER A 196 12.38 -17.49 -6.01
N PRO A 197 13.62 -16.99 -5.82
CA PRO A 197 13.89 -15.89 -4.87
C PRO A 197 13.16 -14.60 -5.24
N PHE A 198 12.84 -14.41 -6.52
CA PHE A 198 12.11 -13.25 -7.01
C PHE A 198 10.73 -13.12 -6.38
N ALA A 199 10.00 -14.23 -6.22
CA ALA A 199 8.68 -14.22 -5.59
C ALA A 199 8.73 -13.65 -4.17
N ALA A 200 9.76 -14.02 -3.40
CA ALA A 200 9.95 -13.50 -2.04
C ALA A 200 10.31 -12.00 -2.04
N ILE A 201 11.18 -11.57 -2.96
CA ILE A 201 11.57 -10.15 -3.11
C ILE A 201 10.35 -9.30 -3.48
N ASN A 202 9.53 -9.77 -4.43
CA ASN A 202 8.30 -9.12 -4.83
C ASN A 202 7.35 -8.97 -3.63
N CYS A 203 7.02 -10.09 -2.97
CA CYS A 203 6.15 -10.15 -1.81
C CYS A 203 6.56 -9.16 -0.71
N PHE A 204 7.84 -9.16 -0.34
CA PHE A 204 8.36 -8.28 0.71
C PHE A 204 8.44 -6.82 0.28
N GLY A 205 8.77 -6.53 -0.98
CA GLY A 205 8.81 -5.18 -1.54
C GLY A 205 7.45 -4.50 -1.50
N ILE A 206 6.45 -5.13 -2.10
CA ILE A 206 5.09 -4.58 -2.15
C ILE A 206 4.42 -4.55 -0.77
N SER A 207 4.62 -5.58 0.06
CA SER A 207 4.09 -5.60 1.43
C SER A 207 4.70 -4.49 2.28
N SER A 208 6.02 -4.28 2.25
CA SER A 208 6.69 -3.25 3.06
C SER A 208 6.11 -1.86 2.77
N PHE A 209 5.97 -1.51 1.50
CA PHE A 209 5.47 -0.21 1.09
C PHE A 209 4.03 0.03 1.56
N ASN A 210 3.13 -0.92 1.29
CA ASN A 210 1.72 -0.80 1.66
C ASN A 210 1.53 -0.76 3.18
N VAL A 211 2.26 -1.60 3.93
CA VAL A 211 2.20 -1.63 5.40
C VAL A 211 2.70 -0.32 6.00
N PHE A 212 3.80 0.25 5.49
CA PHE A 212 4.31 1.54 5.97
C PHE A 212 3.29 2.65 5.74
N LEU A 213 2.73 2.73 4.52
CA LEU A 213 1.69 3.70 4.19
C LEU A 213 0.48 3.56 5.13
N LEU A 214 -0.01 2.34 5.34
CA LEU A 214 -1.16 2.09 6.21
C LEU A 214 -0.91 2.53 7.64
N ILE A 215 0.18 2.06 8.26
CA ILE A 215 0.51 2.38 9.65
C ILE A 215 0.62 3.89 9.85
N LEU A 216 1.35 4.57 8.98
CA LEU A 216 1.62 6.00 9.12
C LEU A 216 0.38 6.86 8.92
N VAL A 217 -0.47 6.55 7.93
CA VAL A 217 -1.69 7.32 7.69
C VAL A 217 -2.74 7.03 8.78
N PHE A 218 -2.92 5.77 9.20
CA PHE A 218 -3.82 5.46 10.32
C PHE A 218 -3.33 6.09 11.63
N HIS A 219 -2.02 6.17 11.86
CA HIS A 219 -1.45 6.89 13.01
C HIS A 219 -1.87 8.35 12.99
N VAL A 220 -1.63 9.07 11.88
CA VAL A 220 -2.00 10.48 11.74
C VAL A 220 -3.51 10.68 11.92
N SER A 221 -4.34 9.85 11.27
CA SER A 221 -5.80 9.89 11.41
C SER A 221 -6.25 9.64 12.85
N GLY A 222 -5.61 8.71 13.57
CA GLY A 222 -5.89 8.46 14.98
C GLY A 222 -5.50 9.63 15.87
N ARG A 223 -4.35 10.27 15.61
CA ARG A 223 -3.93 11.49 16.33
C ARG A 223 -4.89 12.65 16.07
N MET A 224 -5.38 12.80 14.84
CA MET A 224 -6.42 13.78 14.51
C MET A 224 -7.73 13.51 15.25
N ALA A 225 -8.20 12.26 15.31
CA ALA A 225 -9.41 11.89 16.03
C ALA A 225 -9.32 12.23 17.53
N VAL A 226 -8.16 11.96 18.16
CA VAL A 226 -7.89 12.36 19.55
C VAL A 226 -7.92 13.89 19.70
N LEU A 227 -7.28 14.61 18.78
CA LEU A 227 -7.24 16.07 18.79
C LEU A 227 -8.64 16.68 18.65
N THR A 228 -9.49 16.15 17.77
CA THR A 228 -10.91 16.53 17.62
C THR A 228 -11.63 16.43 18.95
N GLY A 229 -11.50 15.31 19.66
CA GLY A 229 -12.09 15.14 20.99
C GLY A 229 -11.58 16.16 22.01
N ARG A 230 -10.29 16.51 21.98
CA ARG A 230 -9.71 17.56 22.84
C ARG A 230 -10.26 18.95 22.51
N ILE A 231 -10.48 19.25 21.23
CA ILE A 231 -11.08 20.53 20.80
C ILE A 231 -12.52 20.62 21.30
N ASP A 232 -13.31 19.55 21.18
CA ASP A 232 -14.70 19.56 21.67
C ASP A 232 -14.79 19.74 23.19
N GLU A 233 -13.83 19.21 23.94
CA GLU A 233 -13.75 19.39 25.39
C GLU A 233 -13.38 20.84 25.81
N LEU A 234 -12.81 21.67 24.91
CA LEU A 234 -12.50 23.07 25.21
C LEU A 234 -13.73 23.90 25.54
N LYS A 235 -14.90 23.53 25.02
CA LYS A 235 -16.19 24.23 25.26
C LYS A 235 -16.57 24.26 26.74
N PHE A 236 -16.11 23.28 27.50
CA PHE A 236 -16.38 23.15 28.93
C PHE A 236 -15.25 23.69 29.81
N GLU A 237 -14.11 24.07 29.23
CA GLU A 237 -12.93 24.53 29.97
C GLU A 237 -12.98 26.05 30.21
N LYS A 238 -13.11 26.46 31.48
CA LYS A 238 -13.09 27.88 31.86
C LYS A 238 -11.76 28.35 32.47
N VAL A 239 -11.07 27.48 33.21
CA VAL A 239 -9.92 27.87 34.03
C VAL A 239 -8.62 27.84 33.23
N ASN A 240 -8.33 26.74 32.53
CA ASN A 240 -7.07 26.55 31.80
C ASN A 240 -7.22 26.73 30.28
N PHE A 241 -8.25 27.44 29.83
CA PHE A 241 -8.64 27.52 28.42
C PHE A 241 -7.49 27.91 27.48
N GLN A 242 -6.81 29.03 27.77
CA GLN A 242 -5.71 29.53 26.93
C GLN A 242 -4.55 28.54 26.84
N ARG A 243 -4.19 27.89 27.96
CA ARG A 243 -3.11 26.91 28.00
C ARG A 243 -3.47 25.67 27.17
N LYS A 244 -4.68 25.11 27.39
CA LYS A 244 -5.15 23.94 26.62
C LYS A 244 -5.29 24.25 25.13
N LEU A 245 -5.79 25.43 24.77
CA LEU A 245 -5.87 25.89 23.39
C LEU A 245 -4.47 25.95 22.74
N ASN A 246 -3.46 26.49 23.43
CA ASN A 246 -2.10 26.51 22.91
C ASN A 246 -1.52 25.10 22.72
N GLU A 247 -1.74 24.19 23.69
CA GLU A 247 -1.32 22.79 23.56
C GLU A 247 -1.94 22.13 22.32
N ILE A 248 -3.25 22.30 22.12
CA ILE A 248 -4.00 21.79 20.96
C ILE A 248 -3.45 22.35 19.64
N ILE A 249 -3.17 23.66 19.58
CA ILE A 249 -2.65 24.27 18.35
C ILE A 249 -1.24 23.74 18.01
N ILE A 250 -0.37 23.63 19.01
CA ILE A 250 0.98 23.08 18.81
C ILE A 250 0.90 21.64 18.31
N GLU A 251 0.01 20.84 18.91
CA GLU A 251 -0.21 19.46 18.51
C GLU A 251 -0.81 19.37 17.09
N HIS A 252 -1.79 20.21 16.76
CA HIS A 252 -2.37 20.28 15.41
C HIS A 252 -1.30 20.56 14.35
N ILE A 253 -0.43 21.56 14.60
CA ILE A 253 0.68 21.90 13.70
C ILE A 253 1.64 20.72 13.56
N ARG A 254 1.98 20.03 14.66
CA ARG A 254 2.85 18.85 14.62
C ARG A 254 2.24 17.73 13.78
N ILE A 255 0.96 17.42 13.97
CA ILE A 255 0.24 16.38 13.22
C ILE A 255 0.17 16.75 11.73
N LEU A 256 -0.13 18.02 11.41
CA LEU A 256 -0.15 18.51 10.03
C LEU A 256 1.22 18.38 9.36
N ASN A 257 2.30 18.72 10.05
CA ASN A 257 3.65 18.58 9.54
C ASN A 257 4.02 17.11 9.31
N LEU A 258 3.66 16.22 10.24
CA LEU A 258 3.89 14.78 10.10
C LEU A 258 3.12 14.20 8.90
N GLY A 259 1.83 14.50 8.79
CA GLY A 259 1.00 14.05 7.67
C GLY A 259 1.43 14.62 6.32
N SER A 260 1.90 15.88 6.27
CA SER A 260 2.48 16.46 5.05
C SER A 260 3.74 15.72 4.62
N LYS A 261 4.67 15.43 5.55
CA LYS A 261 5.88 14.64 5.24
C LYS A 261 5.51 13.26 4.69
N ILE A 262 4.51 12.59 5.29
CA ILE A 262 4.01 11.29 4.82
C ILE A 262 3.47 11.43 3.40
N SER A 263 2.55 12.37 3.16
CA SER A 263 1.96 12.59 1.83
C SER A 263 3.05 12.87 0.79
N ASP A 264 4.06 13.69 1.10
CA ASP A 264 5.16 14.00 0.19
C ASP A 264 6.06 12.79 -0.14
N ILE A 265 6.32 11.91 0.83
CA ILE A 265 7.12 10.69 0.62
C ILE A 265 6.41 9.73 -0.33
N PHE A 266 5.09 9.54 -0.15
CA PHE A 266 4.32 8.55 -0.88
C PHE A 266 3.71 9.09 -2.19
N ALA A 267 3.73 10.40 -2.43
CA ALA A 267 3.05 11.02 -3.57
C ALA A 267 3.49 10.48 -4.94
N ALA A 268 4.80 10.39 -5.19
CA ALA A 268 5.35 9.93 -6.46
C ALA A 268 5.09 8.43 -6.73
N PRO A 269 5.42 7.48 -5.83
CA PRO A 269 5.12 6.07 -6.07
C PRO A 269 3.62 5.79 -6.19
N LEU A 270 2.78 6.49 -5.42
CA LEU A 270 1.33 6.35 -5.55
C LEU A 270 0.78 6.90 -6.87
N LEU A 271 1.42 7.89 -7.49
CA LEU A 271 1.07 8.32 -8.85
C LEU A 271 1.38 7.23 -9.88
N ILE A 272 2.53 6.57 -9.76
CA ILE A 272 2.89 5.44 -10.63
C ILE A 272 1.86 4.32 -10.46
N PHE A 273 1.55 3.95 -9.21
CA PHE A 273 0.49 3.00 -8.91
C PHE A 273 -0.84 3.38 -9.55
N PHE A 274 -1.30 4.62 -9.38
CA PHE A 274 -2.55 5.10 -9.95
C PHE A 274 -2.65 4.87 -11.46
N VAL A 275 -1.60 5.21 -12.21
CA VAL A 275 -1.58 5.06 -13.68
C VAL A 275 -1.53 3.58 -14.08
N LEU A 276 -0.62 2.81 -13.49
CA LEU A 276 -0.38 1.43 -13.89
C LEU A 276 -1.50 0.49 -13.45
N THR A 277 -2.12 0.72 -12.29
CA THR A 277 -3.24 -0.09 -11.79
C THR A 277 -4.47 0.01 -12.69
N ASN A 278 -4.74 1.17 -13.28
CA ASN A 278 -5.86 1.33 -14.22
C ASN A 278 -5.69 0.43 -15.46
N LEU A 279 -4.47 0.40 -16.02
CA LEU A 279 -4.12 -0.49 -17.13
C LEU A 279 -4.12 -1.97 -16.70
N LEU A 280 -3.57 -2.27 -15.53
CA LEU A 280 -3.47 -3.63 -15.00
C LEU A 280 -4.86 -4.25 -14.74
N LEU A 281 -5.79 -3.49 -14.16
CA LEU A 281 -7.18 -3.94 -13.99
C LEU A 281 -7.84 -4.25 -15.33
N CYS A 282 -7.63 -3.37 -16.32
CA CYS A 282 -8.18 -3.54 -17.66
C CYS A 282 -7.63 -4.81 -18.35
N ILE A 283 -6.32 -4.98 -18.36
CA ILE A 283 -5.64 -6.13 -18.98
C ILE A 283 -6.01 -7.44 -18.26
N SER A 284 -6.10 -7.43 -16.93
CA SER A 284 -6.49 -8.62 -16.16
C SER A 284 -7.89 -9.10 -16.55
N VAL A 285 -8.87 -8.19 -16.69
CA VAL A 285 -10.23 -8.57 -17.15
C VAL A 285 -10.21 -9.06 -18.60
N TYR A 286 -9.44 -8.40 -19.46
CA TYR A 286 -9.29 -8.83 -20.85
C TYR A 286 -8.72 -10.25 -20.95
N GLN A 287 -7.69 -10.57 -20.16
CA GLN A 287 -7.08 -11.91 -20.12
C GLN A 287 -8.05 -12.98 -19.64
N ILE A 288 -8.88 -12.67 -18.63
CA ILE A 288 -9.95 -13.57 -18.19
C ILE A 288 -10.94 -13.85 -19.34
N LEU A 289 -11.39 -12.81 -20.05
CA LEU A 289 -12.31 -12.97 -21.18
C LEU A 289 -11.69 -13.79 -22.33
N LEU A 290 -10.44 -13.50 -22.68
CA LEU A 290 -9.72 -14.20 -23.75
C LEU A 290 -9.57 -15.69 -23.43
N ASN A 291 -9.19 -16.04 -22.20
CA ASN A 291 -9.06 -17.44 -21.78
C ASN A 291 -10.40 -18.19 -21.77
N ILE A 292 -11.51 -17.51 -21.41
CA ILE A 292 -12.86 -18.10 -21.47
C ILE A 292 -13.26 -18.37 -22.93
N MET A 293 -12.98 -17.44 -23.84
CA MET A 293 -13.34 -17.56 -25.26
C MET A 293 -12.52 -18.63 -26.00
N THR A 294 -11.23 -18.76 -25.68
CA THR A 294 -10.35 -19.75 -26.30
C THR A 294 -10.49 -21.15 -25.69
N GLY A 295 -11.17 -21.28 -24.55
CA GLY A 295 -11.34 -22.54 -23.82
C GLY A 295 -10.05 -23.07 -23.19
N LEU A 296 -8.97 -22.28 -23.21
CA LEU A 296 -7.65 -22.72 -22.77
C LEU A 296 -7.52 -22.83 -21.25
N ASN A 297 -8.47 -22.33 -20.44
CA ASN A 297 -8.68 -22.52 -18.98
C ASN A 297 -7.47 -22.55 -18.02
N THR A 298 -6.26 -22.33 -18.49
CA THR A 298 -5.00 -22.64 -17.78
C THR A 298 -4.57 -21.49 -16.88
N ASN A 299 -4.78 -20.25 -17.33
CA ASN A 299 -4.29 -19.05 -16.63
C ASN A 299 -5.42 -18.22 -15.97
N ILE A 300 -6.69 -18.66 -16.05
CA ILE A 300 -7.84 -17.89 -15.55
C ILE A 300 -7.72 -17.59 -14.06
N LEU A 301 -7.27 -18.58 -13.26
CA LEU A 301 -7.18 -18.43 -11.80
C LEU A 301 -6.16 -17.35 -11.42
N GLN A 302 -4.97 -17.33 -12.05
CA GLN A 302 -3.96 -16.30 -11.83
C GLN A 302 -4.53 -14.90 -12.04
N TYR A 303 -5.22 -14.68 -13.17
CA TYR A 303 -5.79 -13.38 -13.50
C TYR A 303 -6.95 -12.96 -12.61
N ILE A 304 -7.81 -13.90 -12.17
CA ILE A 304 -8.87 -13.61 -11.21
C ILE A 304 -8.28 -13.17 -9.86
N VAL A 305 -7.29 -13.93 -9.36
CA VAL A 305 -6.64 -13.61 -8.08
C VAL A 305 -5.91 -12.28 -8.18
N LEU A 306 -5.19 -12.03 -9.27
CA LEU A 306 -4.52 -10.74 -9.53
C LEU A 306 -5.52 -9.58 -9.55
N LEU A 307 -6.63 -9.71 -10.28
CA LEU A 307 -7.68 -8.69 -10.37
C LEU A 307 -8.24 -8.35 -8.99
N ILE A 308 -8.60 -9.37 -8.21
CA ILE A 308 -9.15 -9.22 -6.86
C ILE A 308 -8.12 -8.53 -5.95
N THR A 309 -6.87 -8.99 -5.95
CA THR A 309 -5.80 -8.43 -5.12
C THR A 309 -5.53 -6.97 -5.44
N VAL A 310 -5.36 -6.63 -6.72
CA VAL A 310 -5.06 -5.26 -7.16
C VAL A 310 -6.23 -4.32 -6.84
N TYR A 311 -7.46 -4.76 -7.07
CA TYR A 311 -8.66 -3.96 -6.75
C TYR A 311 -8.81 -3.73 -5.24
N LEU A 312 -8.58 -4.75 -4.42
CA LEU A 312 -8.67 -4.64 -2.97
C LEU A 312 -7.54 -3.77 -2.38
N MET A 313 -6.34 -3.84 -2.94
CA MET A 313 -5.26 -2.89 -2.57
C MET A 313 -5.66 -1.45 -2.86
N LEU A 314 -6.15 -1.19 -4.07
CA LEU A 314 -6.61 0.14 -4.46
C LEU A 314 -7.73 0.64 -3.53
N TYR A 315 -8.70 -0.23 -3.22
CA TYR A 315 -9.77 0.06 -2.28
C TYR A 315 -9.22 0.45 -0.90
N VAL A 316 -8.29 -0.33 -0.34
CA VAL A 316 -7.71 -0.05 0.99
C VAL A 316 -6.94 1.27 1.00
N ILE A 317 -6.19 1.60 -0.06
CA ILE A 317 -5.48 2.88 -0.19
C ILE A 317 -6.48 4.05 -0.24
N CYS A 318 -7.53 3.95 -1.07
CA CYS A 318 -8.56 4.98 -1.18
C CYS A 318 -9.34 5.17 0.12
N MET A 319 -9.71 4.08 0.80
CA MET A 319 -10.37 4.12 2.12
C MET A 319 -9.49 4.81 3.16
N ASN A 320 -8.18 4.54 3.14
CA ASN A 320 -7.24 5.15 4.08
C ASN A 320 -7.09 6.67 3.83
N GLY A 321 -7.02 7.07 2.55
CA GLY A 321 -7.00 8.49 2.15
C GLY A 321 -8.30 9.24 2.44
N GLU A 322 -9.46 8.61 2.22
CA GLU A 322 -10.77 9.15 2.61
C GLU A 322 -10.81 9.41 4.12
N ARG A 323 -10.40 8.41 4.91
CA ARG A 323 -10.42 8.52 6.37
C ARG A 323 -9.50 9.61 6.91
N LEU A 324 -8.34 9.81 6.28
CA LEU A 324 -7.44 10.93 6.62
C LEU A 324 -8.13 12.28 6.37
N SER A 325 -8.83 12.40 5.24
CA SER A 325 -9.56 13.61 4.85
C SER A 325 -10.75 13.88 5.80
N ASP A 326 -11.51 12.84 6.14
CA ASP A 326 -12.62 12.89 7.08
C ASP A 326 -12.19 13.38 8.47
N GLU A 327 -11.10 12.84 9.02
CA GLU A 327 -10.59 13.28 10.32
C GLU A 327 -10.09 14.72 10.28
N GLY A 328 -9.50 15.17 9.16
CA GLY A 328 -9.17 16.57 8.94
C GLY A 328 -10.41 17.49 8.93
N ASN A 329 -11.49 17.06 8.28
CA ASN A 329 -12.75 17.80 8.23
C ASN A 329 -13.41 17.89 9.61
N LYS A 330 -13.35 16.82 10.42
CA LYS A 330 -13.86 16.82 11.80
C LYS A 330 -13.14 17.84 12.68
N ILE A 331 -11.82 17.99 12.56
CA ILE A 331 -11.08 19.04 13.26
C ILE A 331 -11.65 20.42 12.91
N SER A 332 -11.92 20.66 11.63
CA SER A 332 -12.50 21.92 11.18
C SER A 332 -13.89 22.18 11.78
N GLN A 333 -14.74 21.16 11.82
CA GLN A 333 -16.06 21.24 12.44
C GLN A 333 -15.96 21.49 13.95
N SER A 334 -15.06 20.82 14.66
CA SER A 334 -14.87 21.04 16.10
C SER A 334 -14.36 22.45 16.42
N PHE A 335 -13.44 23.01 15.61
CA PHE A 335 -13.04 24.41 15.77
C PHE A 335 -14.18 25.39 15.46
N TYR A 336 -14.98 25.13 14.42
CA TYR A 336 -16.15 25.95 14.10
C TYR A 336 -17.14 25.96 15.28
N ASN A 337 -17.49 24.77 15.80
CA ASN A 337 -18.40 24.64 16.93
C ASN A 337 -17.84 25.29 18.20
N CYS A 338 -16.51 25.42 18.35
CA CYS A 338 -15.94 26.19 19.44
C CYS A 338 -16.22 27.70 19.30
N THR A 339 -16.22 28.26 18.08
CA THR A 339 -16.44 29.71 17.86
C THR A 339 -17.80 30.24 18.29
N GLU A 340 -18.80 29.36 18.38
CA GLU A 340 -20.16 29.69 18.85
C GLU A 340 -20.22 29.96 20.36
N TYR A 341 -19.19 29.55 21.11
CA TYR A 341 -19.10 29.84 22.54
C TYR A 341 -18.46 31.22 22.79
N ASN A 342 -19.08 31.99 23.68
CA ASN A 342 -18.73 33.39 23.91
C ASN A 342 -17.37 33.49 24.65
N PHE A 343 -16.27 33.53 23.89
CA PHE A 343 -14.91 33.64 24.44
C PHE A 343 -14.64 35.04 24.98
N HIS A 344 -14.22 35.13 26.24
CA HIS A 344 -13.95 36.40 26.92
C HIS A 344 -12.68 37.14 26.41
N ASP A 345 -11.80 36.49 25.64
CA ASP A 345 -10.51 37.06 25.19
C ASP A 345 -10.34 37.05 23.66
N ILE A 346 -10.04 38.23 23.10
CA ILE A 346 -9.83 38.48 21.67
C ILE A 346 -8.67 37.66 21.11
N LYS A 347 -7.57 37.48 21.88
CA LYS A 347 -6.40 36.74 21.41
C LYS A 347 -6.74 35.27 21.16
N SER A 348 -7.51 34.68 22.06
CA SER A 348 -7.96 33.29 21.95
C SER A 348 -8.94 33.10 20.78
N LYS A 349 -9.87 34.04 20.58
CA LYS A 349 -10.77 34.04 19.42
C LYS A 349 -10.01 34.05 18.09
N LYS A 350 -8.98 34.92 17.96
CA LYS A 350 -8.13 34.95 16.76
C LYS A 350 -7.43 33.61 16.51
N LYS A 351 -6.86 32.99 17.55
CA LYS A 351 -6.18 31.68 17.44
C LYS A 351 -7.11 30.59 16.93
N ILE A 352 -8.35 30.54 17.40
CA ILE A 352 -9.35 29.56 16.95
C ILE A 352 -9.71 29.81 15.48
N ILE A 353 -9.96 31.07 15.11
CA ILE A 353 -10.28 31.43 13.71
C ILE A 353 -9.12 31.03 12.77
N PHE A 354 -7.87 31.31 13.12
CA PHE A 354 -6.73 30.86 12.33
C PHE A 354 -6.62 29.34 12.24
N SER A 355 -6.89 28.64 13.34
CA SER A 355 -6.87 27.17 13.37
C SER A 355 -7.97 26.57 12.50
N LEU A 356 -9.17 27.16 12.54
CA LEU A 356 -10.31 26.82 11.69
C LEU A 356 -9.98 27.02 10.20
N LEU A 357 -9.47 28.20 9.83
CA LEU A 357 -9.09 28.51 8.45
C LEU A 357 -8.01 27.54 7.94
N ARG A 358 -7.09 27.10 8.81
CA ARG A 358 -6.09 26.09 8.44
C ARG A 358 -6.70 24.70 8.28
N SER A 359 -7.61 24.27 9.15
CA SER A 359 -8.22 22.94 9.11
C SER A 359 -9.18 22.74 7.95
N GLN A 360 -9.73 23.81 7.37
CA GLN A 360 -10.53 23.75 6.14
C GLN A 360 -9.77 23.22 4.92
N LYS A 361 -8.44 23.10 5.01
CA LYS A 361 -7.60 22.40 4.04
C LYS A 361 -7.14 21.08 4.67
N PRO A 362 -7.95 20.00 4.58
CA PRO A 362 -7.63 18.73 5.22
C PRO A 362 -6.34 18.12 4.64
N LEU A 363 -5.69 17.25 5.41
CA LEU A 363 -4.62 16.43 4.88
C LEU A 363 -5.22 15.37 3.97
N THR A 364 -4.68 15.25 2.76
CA THR A 364 -5.10 14.26 1.77
C THR A 364 -3.90 13.40 1.37
N LEU A 365 -4.18 12.16 1.01
CA LEU A 365 -3.19 11.27 0.40
C LEU A 365 -3.22 11.52 -1.11
N LYS A 366 -2.11 11.98 -1.68
CA LYS A 366 -2.08 12.45 -3.07
C LYS A 366 -1.48 11.42 -4.04
N ALA A 367 -2.09 11.29 -5.21
CA ALA A 367 -1.46 10.74 -6.41
C ALA A 367 -0.62 11.85 -7.08
N GLY A 368 0.58 12.08 -6.56
CA GLY A 368 1.45 13.17 -7.02
C GLY A 368 0.80 14.53 -6.82
N LYS A 369 0.51 15.23 -7.93
CA LYS A 369 -0.23 16.52 -7.94
C LYS A 369 -1.56 16.43 -8.71
N PHE A 370 -1.99 15.22 -9.09
CA PHE A 370 -3.07 15.02 -10.05
C PHE A 370 -4.43 14.79 -9.38
N SER A 371 -4.50 13.89 -8.39
CA SER A 371 -5.74 13.56 -7.69
C SER A 371 -5.45 13.14 -6.24
N ASP A 372 -6.47 13.17 -5.40
CA ASP A 372 -6.45 12.61 -4.05
C ASP A 372 -6.97 11.16 -4.06
N PHE A 373 -6.41 10.30 -3.22
CA PHE A 373 -6.93 8.95 -3.00
C PHE A 373 -8.14 9.01 -2.09
N ASN A 374 -9.31 8.80 -2.67
CA ASN A 374 -10.62 8.83 -2.03
C ASN A 374 -11.59 7.91 -2.81
N TYR A 375 -12.83 7.76 -2.36
CA TYR A 375 -13.80 6.89 -3.03
C TYR A 375 -14.22 7.40 -4.42
N GLU A 376 -14.16 8.71 -4.66
CA GLU A 376 -14.41 9.31 -5.97
C GLU A 376 -13.36 8.83 -6.98
N THR A 377 -12.08 8.88 -6.61
CA THR A 377 -10.97 8.39 -7.43
C THR A 377 -11.08 6.90 -7.70
N LEU A 378 -11.50 6.09 -6.73
CA LEU A 378 -11.77 4.65 -6.95
C LEU A 378 -12.86 4.44 -8.02
N SER A 379 -13.96 5.20 -7.96
CA SER A 379 -15.03 5.14 -8.96
C SER A 379 -14.52 5.55 -10.34
N ASN A 380 -13.71 6.60 -10.41
CA ASN A 380 -13.14 7.09 -11.67
C ASN A 380 -12.20 6.06 -12.31
N ILE A 381 -11.29 5.44 -11.53
CA ILE A 381 -10.42 4.36 -12.03
C ILE A 381 -11.25 3.19 -12.57
N THR A 382 -12.28 2.77 -11.83
CA THR A 382 -13.13 1.65 -12.25
C THR A 382 -13.85 1.96 -13.57
N LYS A 383 -14.38 3.18 -13.73
CA LYS A 383 -15.00 3.63 -14.99
C LYS A 383 -14.00 3.68 -16.14
N SER A 384 -12.80 4.22 -15.90
CA SER A 384 -11.75 4.29 -16.91
C SER A 384 -11.30 2.90 -17.36
N ALA A 385 -11.08 1.97 -16.43
CA ALA A 385 -10.69 0.59 -16.73
C ALA A 385 -11.77 -0.12 -17.57
N ALA A 386 -13.06 0.07 -17.26
CA ALA A 386 -14.17 -0.44 -18.05
C ALA A 386 -14.25 0.19 -19.46
N GLY A 387 -13.94 1.48 -19.57
CA GLY A 387 -13.82 2.19 -20.85
C GLY A 387 -12.70 1.60 -21.72
N TYR A 388 -11.50 1.43 -21.17
CA TYR A 388 -10.37 0.80 -21.86
C TYR A 388 -10.66 -0.66 -22.24
N LEU A 389 -11.34 -1.40 -21.36
CA LEU A 389 -11.74 -2.78 -21.64
C LEU A 389 -12.70 -2.85 -22.83
N SER A 390 -13.62 -1.88 -22.94
CA SER A 390 -14.55 -1.80 -24.07
C SER A 390 -13.83 -1.56 -25.40
N ILE A 391 -12.67 -0.88 -25.37
CA ILE A 391 -11.81 -0.70 -26.55
C ILE A 391 -11.06 -2.01 -26.86
N LEU A 392 -10.38 -2.60 -25.88
CA LEU A 392 -9.65 -3.86 -26.05
C LEU A 392 -10.54 -5.00 -26.54
N ARG A 393 -11.79 -5.08 -26.05
CA ARG A 393 -12.74 -6.09 -26.50
C ARG A 393 -13.08 -5.98 -27.99
N LYS A 394 -12.99 -4.80 -28.60
CA LYS A 394 -13.17 -4.66 -30.05
C LYS A 394 -12.00 -5.22 -30.87
N LEU A 395 -10.86 -5.50 -30.25
CA LEU A 395 -9.71 -6.16 -30.89
C LEU A 395 -9.80 -7.70 -30.76
N LEU A 396 -10.72 -8.20 -29.91
CA LEU A 396 -11.03 -9.62 -29.76
C LEU A 396 -12.03 -10.14 -30.81
N ILE A 397 -12.71 -9.23 -31.51
CA ILE A 397 -13.74 -9.46 -32.55
C ILE A 397 -13.14 -9.01 -33.87
#